data_AF-A0A9J5ZNT8-F1
#
_entry.id   AF-A0A9J5ZNT8-F1
#
_cell.length_a   1.000
_cell.length_b   1.000
_cell.length_c   1.000
_cell.angle_alpha   90.00
_cell.angle_beta   90.00
_cell.angle_gamma   90.00
#
_symmetry.space_group_name_H-M   'P 1'
#
loop_
_entity.id
_entity.type
_entity.pdbx_description
1 polymer ?
#
loop_
_entity_poly.entity_id
_entity_poly.type
_entity_poly.pdbx_seq_one_letter_code
_entity_poly.pdbx_strand_id
1 'polypeptide(L)'
;MGLPTKPFCIFSLFLVIFTIFKLTPQAKSDSDYTKLIYKGCAKQDLSDPSGVYSQALSSLFGTLVSQSSKSKFYKTSTGSGQSTISGLFQCRGDLSNVDCYKCVSGLPILIDKLCGSKPVAARIQLYGCYMLYEVAGFPQISGMEMLFKTCSGKNAPESVSKILSGSGFEERRDTAFSTLENGMASSNGFYTTSYQSVYTMGQCEGDVGSADCADCVKNAVQKAQVECGSSVSGQIFLHKCFIGYSNSPNGVPRTSSSSSDWSPSSSSGQNVGKTVAIILGGVAGVGFILICVLFARNLMKKHDGVRLVYYDRQRFPESNSNTDSNSSETPKTNSKVYLIFNSSLHMFYPLNSER
;
A
#
# COMPACT_ATOMS: atom_id res chain seq x y z
N MET A 1 -19.16 -14.53 53.05
CA MET A 1 -18.18 -13.43 53.19
C MET A 1 -17.59 -13.16 51.83
N GLY A 2 -17.98 -12.03 51.22
CA GLY A 2 -17.62 -11.69 49.84
C GLY A 2 -16.15 -11.32 49.68
N LEU A 3 -15.53 -11.78 48.60
CA LEU A 3 -14.22 -11.29 48.16
C LEU A 3 -14.41 -9.92 47.51
N PRO A 4 -13.64 -8.89 47.86
CA PRO A 4 -13.70 -7.60 47.19
C PRO A 4 -12.95 -7.71 45.86
N THR A 5 -13.69 -7.87 44.75
CA THR A 5 -13.15 -7.62 43.41
C THR A 5 -12.90 -6.11 43.28
N LYS A 6 -11.65 -5.69 43.50
CA LYS A 6 -11.26 -4.28 43.42
C LYS A 6 -11.54 -3.73 42.01
N PRO A 7 -12.40 -2.71 41.85
CA PRO A 7 -12.74 -2.13 40.54
C PRO A 7 -11.55 -1.42 39.89
N PHE A 8 -10.52 -1.08 40.67
CA PHE A 8 -9.30 -0.42 40.22
C PHE A 8 -8.47 -1.24 39.22
N CYS A 9 -8.41 -2.57 39.35
CA CYS A 9 -7.64 -3.40 38.44
C CYS A 9 -8.27 -3.51 37.05
N ILE A 10 -9.61 -3.50 36.98
CA ILE A 10 -10.35 -3.57 35.72
C ILE A 10 -10.16 -2.24 34.97
N PHE A 11 -10.29 -1.12 35.68
CA PHE A 11 -10.09 0.22 35.09
C PHE A 11 -8.66 0.42 34.57
N SER A 12 -7.65 -0.05 35.31
CA SER A 12 -6.24 0.00 34.89
C SER A 12 -5.99 -0.85 33.63
N LEU A 13 -6.62 -2.02 33.51
CA LEU A 13 -6.51 -2.87 32.32
C LEU A 13 -7.17 -2.23 31.09
N PHE A 14 -8.34 -1.60 31.27
CA PHE A 14 -9.04 -0.85 30.20
C PHE A 14 -8.21 0.34 29.71
N LEU A 15 -7.56 1.09 30.61
CA LEU A 15 -6.69 2.20 30.22
C LEU A 15 -5.45 1.75 29.45
N VAL A 16 -4.87 0.59 29.80
CA VAL A 16 -3.74 0.00 29.06
C VAL A 16 -4.17 -0.51 27.68
N ILE A 17 -5.37 -1.09 27.54
CA ILE A 17 -5.90 -1.51 26.24
C ILE A 17 -6.20 -0.28 25.35
N PHE A 18 -6.73 0.80 25.94
CA PHE A 18 -7.02 2.03 25.21
C PHE A 18 -5.74 2.75 24.74
N THR A 19 -4.66 2.71 25.53
CA THR A 19 -3.35 3.22 25.08
C THR A 19 -2.71 2.34 24.02
N ILE A 20 -2.81 1.00 24.10
CA ILE A 20 -2.33 0.10 23.05
C ILE A 20 -3.09 0.33 21.73
N PHE A 21 -4.40 0.62 21.76
CA PHE A 21 -5.19 0.94 20.57
C PHE A 21 -4.84 2.32 19.96
N LYS A 22 -4.24 3.23 20.74
CA LYS A 22 -3.72 4.51 20.26
C LYS A 22 -2.30 4.41 19.70
N LEU A 23 -1.54 3.38 20.09
CA LEU A 23 -0.15 3.14 19.68
C LEU A 23 0.01 2.15 18.53
N THR A 24 -1.05 1.56 18.00
CA THR A 24 -0.94 0.86 16.72
C THR A 24 -0.80 1.91 15.60
N PRO A 25 0.37 2.06 14.96
CA PRO A 25 0.43 2.81 13.73
C PRO A 25 -0.53 2.12 12.76
N GLN A 26 -1.57 2.84 12.35
CA GLN A 26 -2.38 2.40 11.22
C GLN A 26 -1.40 2.22 10.07
N ALA A 27 -1.11 0.98 9.71
CA ALA A 27 -0.38 0.69 8.50
C ALA A 27 -1.21 1.29 7.36
N LYS A 28 -0.82 2.48 6.89
CA LYS A 28 -1.31 3.02 5.63
C LYS A 28 -0.82 2.02 4.60
N SER A 29 -1.70 1.12 4.17
CA SER A 29 -1.59 0.56 2.83
C SER A 29 -1.48 1.77 1.92
N ASP A 30 -0.29 2.04 1.40
CA ASP A 30 -0.12 3.04 0.34
C ASP A 30 -1.07 2.60 -0.76
N SER A 31 -2.11 3.39 -0.97
CA SER A 31 -3.10 3.09 -1.99
C SER A 31 -2.38 3.17 -3.33
N ASP A 32 -2.44 2.12 -4.15
CA ASP A 32 -1.70 2.05 -5.42
C ASP A 32 -1.90 3.30 -6.31
N TYR A 33 -3.05 3.98 -6.15
CA TYR A 33 -3.41 5.18 -6.88
C TYR A 33 -2.59 6.46 -6.55
N THR A 34 -1.85 6.53 -5.44
CA THR A 34 -1.01 7.69 -5.08
C THR A 34 0.44 7.59 -5.54
N LYS A 35 0.83 6.45 -6.14
CA LYS A 35 2.21 6.24 -6.57
C LYS A 35 2.52 7.05 -7.84
N LEU A 36 3.72 7.62 -7.89
CA LEU A 36 4.22 8.41 -9.02
C LEU A 36 4.43 7.53 -10.25
N ILE A 37 3.93 7.98 -11.40
CA ILE A 37 4.22 7.39 -12.72
C ILE A 37 5.30 8.21 -13.41
N TYR A 38 5.04 9.50 -13.65
CA TYR A 38 6.00 10.40 -14.29
C TYR A 38 5.76 11.86 -13.90
N LYS A 39 6.77 12.68 -14.19
CA LYS A 39 6.71 14.15 -14.07
C LYS A 39 7.11 14.81 -15.38
N GLY A 40 6.52 15.95 -15.68
CA GLY A 40 6.96 16.89 -16.69
C GLY A 40 7.06 18.28 -16.07
N CYS A 41 8.21 18.93 -16.19
CA CYS A 41 8.42 20.28 -15.69
C CYS A 41 8.98 21.11 -16.86
N ALA A 42 8.46 22.32 -17.06
CA ALA A 42 9.07 23.25 -18.01
C ALA A 42 10.50 23.58 -17.57
N LYS A 43 11.39 23.82 -18.55
CA LYS A 43 12.78 24.22 -18.28
C LYS A 43 12.90 25.70 -17.86
N GLN A 44 11.89 26.50 -18.18
CA GLN A 44 11.85 27.91 -17.87
C GLN A 44 11.23 28.10 -16.50
N ASP A 45 11.94 28.82 -15.65
CA ASP A 45 11.44 29.22 -14.34
C ASP A 45 10.59 30.47 -14.47
N LEU A 46 9.60 30.56 -13.59
CA LEU A 46 8.69 31.67 -13.56
C LEU A 46 9.31 32.83 -12.76
N SER A 47 9.47 33.99 -13.38
CA SER A 47 9.95 35.20 -12.71
C SER A 47 8.81 35.86 -11.94
N ASP A 48 8.91 35.89 -10.61
CA ASP A 48 7.86 36.42 -9.72
C ASP A 48 8.41 37.39 -8.65
N PRO A 49 9.01 38.52 -9.06
CA PRO A 49 9.58 39.48 -8.10
C PRO A 49 8.54 40.11 -7.17
N SER A 50 7.28 40.19 -7.59
CA SER A 50 6.17 40.77 -6.82
C SER A 50 5.33 39.75 -6.04
N GLY A 51 5.57 38.45 -6.21
CA GLY A 51 4.82 37.38 -5.54
C GLY A 51 3.42 37.09 -6.10
N VAL A 52 3.02 37.78 -7.17
CA VAL A 52 1.65 37.73 -7.74
C VAL A 52 1.39 36.35 -8.34
N TYR A 53 2.37 35.76 -9.02
CA TYR A 53 2.20 34.43 -9.62
C TYR A 53 2.15 33.34 -8.57
N SER A 54 2.97 33.43 -7.53
CA SER A 54 2.97 32.50 -6.40
C SER A 54 1.59 32.49 -5.73
N GLN A 55 0.98 33.66 -5.56
CA GLN A 55 -0.36 33.79 -5.01
C GLN A 55 -1.42 33.20 -5.94
N ALA A 56 -1.35 33.49 -7.24
CA ALA A 56 -2.26 32.95 -8.25
C ALA A 56 -2.19 31.42 -8.33
N LEU A 57 -0.98 30.85 -8.30
CA LEU A 57 -0.73 29.41 -8.33
C LEU A 57 -1.22 28.73 -7.05
N SER A 58 -0.98 29.33 -5.88
CA SER A 58 -1.50 28.82 -4.61
C SER A 58 -3.04 28.80 -4.59
N SER A 59 -3.67 29.86 -5.12
CA SER A 59 -5.13 29.91 -5.26
C SER A 59 -5.63 28.83 -6.23
N LEU A 60 -4.96 28.64 -7.36
CA LEU A 60 -5.29 27.62 -8.35
C LEU A 60 -5.27 26.23 -7.72
N PHE A 61 -4.18 25.87 -7.05
CA PHE A 61 -4.07 24.57 -6.37
C PHE A 61 -5.14 24.40 -5.29
N GLY A 62 -5.42 25.42 -4.48
CA GLY A 62 -6.50 25.37 -3.50
C GLY A 62 -7.86 25.08 -4.13
N THR A 63 -8.18 25.74 -5.25
CA THR A 63 -9.42 25.51 -5.99
C THR A 63 -9.47 24.10 -6.59
N LEU A 64 -8.41 23.64 -7.25
CA LEU A 64 -8.35 22.30 -7.86
C LEU A 64 -8.51 21.20 -6.81
N VAL A 65 -7.80 21.30 -5.69
CA VAL A 65 -7.92 20.36 -4.57
C VAL A 65 -9.34 20.38 -3.99
N SER A 66 -9.94 21.56 -3.78
CA SER A 66 -11.32 21.66 -3.30
C SER A 66 -12.32 20.96 -4.23
N GLN A 67 -12.20 21.19 -5.54
CA GLN A 67 -13.13 20.64 -6.54
C GLN A 67 -12.99 19.14 -6.74
N SER A 68 -11.82 18.55 -6.45
CA SER A 68 -11.61 17.09 -6.50
C SER A 68 -12.47 16.29 -5.52
N SER A 69 -13.03 16.94 -4.50
CA SER A 69 -14.03 16.33 -3.61
C SER A 69 -15.42 16.19 -4.23
N LYS A 70 -15.68 16.85 -5.38
CA LYS A 70 -16.99 16.94 -6.04
C LYS A 70 -16.99 16.31 -7.43
N SER A 71 -15.89 16.45 -8.17
CA SER A 71 -15.77 15.99 -9.55
C SER A 71 -14.46 15.21 -9.78
N LYS A 72 -14.42 14.42 -10.86
CA LYS A 72 -13.21 13.73 -11.34
C LYS A 72 -12.35 14.60 -12.24
N PHE A 73 -12.92 15.67 -12.77
CA PHE A 73 -12.23 16.60 -13.65
C PHE A 73 -12.68 18.01 -13.30
N TYR A 74 -11.72 18.92 -13.28
CA TYR A 74 -12.00 20.34 -13.21
C TYR A 74 -10.83 21.10 -13.82
N LYS A 75 -11.15 22.10 -14.63
CA LYS A 75 -10.20 23.00 -15.28
C LYS A 75 -10.62 24.42 -14.98
N THR A 76 -9.66 25.26 -14.61
CA THR A 76 -9.90 26.67 -14.28
C THR A 76 -8.66 27.50 -14.53
N SER A 77 -8.78 28.81 -14.35
CA SER A 77 -7.67 29.74 -14.43
C SER A 77 -7.72 30.77 -13.32
N THR A 78 -6.56 31.22 -12.86
CA THR A 78 -6.39 32.30 -11.88
C THR A 78 -5.42 33.35 -12.42
N GLY A 79 -5.40 34.55 -11.83
CA GLY A 79 -4.54 35.65 -12.27
C GLY A 79 -5.12 36.48 -13.41
N SER A 80 -4.36 37.47 -13.88
CA SER A 80 -4.81 38.42 -14.91
C SER A 80 -3.70 38.77 -15.92
N GLY A 81 -4.08 38.94 -17.18
CA GLY A 81 -3.17 39.30 -18.27
C GLY A 81 -2.07 38.26 -18.45
N GLN A 82 -0.81 38.70 -18.40
CA GLN A 82 0.36 37.80 -18.50
C GLN A 82 0.53 36.91 -17.26
N SER A 83 -0.12 37.24 -16.15
CA SER A 83 -0.10 36.43 -14.92
C SER A 83 -1.17 35.35 -14.86
N THR A 84 -1.95 35.18 -15.94
CA THR A 84 -2.97 34.13 -15.99
C THR A 84 -2.32 32.75 -16.03
N ILE A 85 -2.74 31.90 -15.09
CA ILE A 85 -2.32 30.50 -14.99
C ILE A 85 -3.55 29.64 -15.21
N SER A 86 -3.52 28.77 -16.21
CA SER A 86 -4.53 27.71 -16.37
C SER A 86 -4.06 26.46 -15.66
N GLY A 87 -4.98 25.71 -15.08
CA GLY A 87 -4.67 24.39 -14.57
C GLY A 87 -5.89 23.52 -14.45
N LEU A 88 -5.61 22.24 -14.33
CA LEU A 88 -6.62 21.20 -14.21
C LEU A 88 -6.13 20.05 -13.36
N PHE A 89 -7.08 19.29 -12.84
CA PHE A 89 -6.82 17.93 -12.39
C PHE A 89 -7.74 16.96 -13.14
N GLN A 90 -7.28 15.72 -13.24
CA GLN A 90 -8.07 14.60 -13.72
C GLN A 90 -7.78 13.39 -12.83
N CYS A 91 -8.81 12.88 -12.17
CA CYS A 91 -8.79 11.62 -11.47
C CYS A 91 -9.20 10.48 -12.40
N ARG A 92 -8.76 9.26 -12.08
CA ARG A 92 -9.20 8.04 -12.73
C ARG A 92 -10.69 7.83 -12.48
N GLY A 93 -11.41 7.40 -13.51
CA GLY A 93 -12.88 7.39 -13.51
C GLY A 93 -13.50 6.41 -12.51
N ASP A 94 -12.77 5.38 -12.10
CA ASP A 94 -13.17 4.36 -11.13
C ASP A 94 -12.98 4.78 -9.65
N LEU A 95 -12.30 5.89 -9.38
CA LEU A 95 -12.06 6.33 -8.00
C LEU A 95 -13.33 6.89 -7.35
N SER A 96 -13.45 6.79 -6.02
CA SER A 96 -14.43 7.57 -5.27
C SER A 96 -14.01 9.04 -5.20
N ASN A 97 -14.92 9.98 -4.88
CA ASN A 97 -14.52 11.40 -4.72
C ASN A 97 -13.58 11.59 -3.52
N VAL A 98 -13.69 10.73 -2.51
CA VAL A 98 -12.78 10.71 -1.36
C VAL A 98 -11.37 10.29 -1.81
N ASP A 99 -11.25 9.26 -2.64
CA ASP A 99 -9.94 8.80 -3.14
C ASP A 99 -9.36 9.77 -4.18
N CYS A 100 -10.21 10.38 -5.01
CA CYS A 100 -9.80 11.46 -5.90
C CYS A 100 -9.21 12.64 -5.12
N TYR A 101 -9.89 13.10 -4.06
CA TYR A 101 -9.37 14.15 -3.19
C TYR A 101 -8.04 13.78 -2.53
N LYS A 102 -7.91 12.55 -2.00
CA LYS A 102 -6.64 12.07 -1.45
C LYS A 102 -5.52 12.06 -2.48
N CYS A 103 -5.81 11.63 -3.70
CA CYS A 103 -4.85 11.62 -4.79
C CYS A 103 -4.41 13.05 -5.17
N VAL A 104 -5.38 13.95 -5.37
CA VAL A 104 -5.12 15.32 -5.85
C VAL A 104 -4.46 16.19 -4.79
N SER A 105 -4.80 16.03 -3.51
CA SER A 105 -4.24 16.83 -2.41
C SER A 105 -2.73 16.66 -2.21
N GLY A 106 -2.13 15.55 -2.67
CA GLY A 106 -0.68 15.35 -2.65
C GLY A 106 0.08 16.02 -3.80
N LEU A 107 -0.61 16.40 -4.89
CA LEU A 107 0.04 16.87 -6.11
C LEU A 107 0.77 18.22 -5.97
N PRO A 108 0.23 19.25 -5.29
CA PRO A 108 0.95 20.51 -5.11
C PRO A 108 2.32 20.33 -4.43
N ILE A 109 2.37 19.50 -3.37
CA ILE A 109 3.61 19.19 -2.66
C ILE A 109 4.59 18.43 -3.56
N LEU A 110 4.10 17.50 -4.38
CA LEU A 110 4.93 16.76 -5.34
C LEU A 110 5.46 17.66 -6.46
N ILE A 111 4.66 18.62 -6.95
CA ILE A 111 5.10 19.61 -7.93
C ILE A 111 6.29 20.39 -7.36
N ASP A 112 6.13 20.97 -6.16
CA ASP A 112 7.19 21.76 -5.53
C ASP A 112 8.46 20.93 -5.32
N LYS A 113 8.31 19.69 -4.82
CA LYS A 113 9.43 18.80 -4.53
C LYS A 113 10.15 18.29 -5.79
N LEU A 114 9.42 18.00 -6.87
CA LEU A 114 9.95 17.30 -8.04
C LEU A 114 10.31 18.24 -9.20
N CYS A 115 9.77 19.45 -9.23
CA CYS A 115 10.04 20.44 -10.26
C CYS A 115 10.87 21.64 -9.78
N GLY A 116 11.07 21.84 -8.47
CA GLY A 116 11.95 22.89 -7.96
C GLY A 116 11.39 24.30 -8.20
N SER A 117 12.19 25.17 -8.81
CA SER A 117 12.08 26.63 -8.96
C SER A 117 10.84 27.19 -9.69
N LYS A 118 9.63 26.72 -9.35
CA LYS A 118 8.33 27.18 -9.90
C LYS A 118 8.36 27.29 -11.43
N PRO A 119 8.37 26.16 -12.15
CA PRO A 119 8.41 26.19 -13.60
C PRO A 119 7.17 26.86 -14.17
N VAL A 120 7.28 27.43 -15.38
CA VAL A 120 6.14 28.04 -16.09
C VAL A 120 5.03 27.05 -16.48
N ALA A 121 5.32 25.75 -16.41
CA ALA A 121 4.34 24.69 -16.50
C ALA A 121 4.83 23.44 -15.77
N ALA A 122 3.92 22.67 -15.18
CA ALA A 122 4.24 21.35 -14.63
C ALA A 122 3.07 20.38 -14.71
N ARG A 123 3.41 19.11 -14.91
CA ARG A 123 2.51 17.96 -14.88
C ARG A 123 3.08 16.90 -13.96
N ILE A 124 2.30 16.47 -12.97
CA ILE A 124 2.62 15.29 -12.15
C ILE A 124 1.53 14.25 -12.34
N GLN A 125 1.92 13.06 -12.81
CA GLN A 125 1.03 11.93 -13.04
C GLN A 125 1.24 10.87 -11.95
N LEU A 126 0.18 10.59 -11.20
CA LEU A 126 0.06 9.43 -10.32
C LEU A 126 -0.83 8.36 -10.99
N TYR A 127 -0.89 7.16 -10.42
CA TYR A 127 -1.77 6.09 -10.90
C TYR A 127 -3.27 6.43 -10.85
N GLY A 128 -3.67 7.28 -9.92
CA GLY A 128 -5.06 7.66 -9.68
C GLY A 128 -5.46 9.00 -10.23
N CYS A 129 -4.52 9.89 -10.49
CA CYS A 129 -4.82 11.26 -10.88
C CYS A 129 -3.59 11.97 -11.45
N TYR A 130 -3.82 13.07 -12.13
CA TYR A 130 -2.76 14.03 -12.43
C TYR A 130 -3.25 15.46 -12.25
N MET A 131 -2.28 16.36 -12.14
CA MET A 131 -2.49 17.81 -12.16
C MET A 131 -1.53 18.40 -13.18
N LEU A 132 -2.04 19.31 -13.99
CA LEU A 132 -1.31 20.08 -14.98
C LEU A 132 -1.63 21.56 -14.72
N TYR A 133 -0.61 22.41 -14.70
CA TYR A 133 -0.78 23.85 -14.83
C TYR A 133 0.19 24.40 -15.86
N GLU A 134 -0.23 25.49 -16.51
CA GLU A 134 0.48 26.17 -17.57
C GLU A 134 0.19 27.67 -17.45
N VAL A 135 1.24 28.51 -17.53
CA VAL A 135 1.03 29.95 -17.67
C VAL A 135 0.58 30.33 -19.08
N ALA A 136 -0.05 31.49 -19.19
CA ALA A 136 -0.44 32.08 -20.47
C ALA A 136 0.76 32.15 -21.44
N GLY A 137 0.55 31.66 -22.66
CA GLY A 137 1.58 31.64 -23.71
C GLY A 137 2.48 30.39 -23.70
N PHE A 138 2.26 29.43 -22.79
CA PHE A 138 2.99 28.16 -22.85
C PHE A 138 2.66 27.39 -24.15
N PRO A 139 3.66 26.81 -24.86
CA PRO A 139 3.45 26.12 -26.12
C PRO A 139 2.46 24.98 -25.99
N GLN A 140 1.45 24.98 -26.86
CA GLN A 140 0.48 23.89 -26.95
C GLN A 140 1.06 22.74 -27.76
N ILE A 141 0.94 21.53 -27.24
CA ILE A 141 1.34 20.30 -27.91
C ILE A 141 0.13 19.51 -28.38
N SER A 142 0.34 18.60 -29.34
CA SER A 142 -0.75 17.76 -29.84
C SER A 142 -1.33 16.89 -28.71
N GLY A 143 -2.66 16.78 -28.67
CA GLY A 143 -3.33 15.88 -27.71
C GLY A 143 -2.91 14.41 -27.85
N MET A 144 -2.40 14.03 -29.02
CA MET A 144 -1.94 12.68 -29.36
C MET A 144 -0.42 12.49 -29.13
N GLU A 145 0.29 13.52 -28.69
CA GLU A 145 1.72 13.41 -28.38
C GLU A 145 1.93 12.42 -27.22
N MET A 146 2.87 11.48 -27.41
CA MET A 146 3.21 10.52 -26.37
C MET A 146 4.07 11.20 -25.30
N LEU A 147 3.58 11.24 -24.07
CA LEU A 147 4.30 11.80 -22.94
C LEU A 147 5.12 10.76 -22.19
N PHE A 148 4.56 9.55 -22.00
CA PHE A 148 5.20 8.52 -21.20
C PHE A 148 4.69 7.12 -21.53
N LYS A 149 5.51 6.10 -21.26
CA LYS A 149 5.10 4.69 -21.35
C LYS A 149 5.68 3.84 -20.24
N THR A 150 4.92 2.85 -19.81
CA THR A 150 5.40 1.73 -19.00
C THR A 150 5.04 0.44 -19.71
N CYS A 151 5.98 -0.50 -19.79
CA CYS A 151 5.74 -1.85 -20.32
C CYS A 151 6.43 -2.83 -19.37
N SER A 152 5.76 -3.92 -19.00
CA SER A 152 6.34 -4.95 -18.13
C SER A 152 7.32 -5.84 -18.89
N GLY A 153 8.19 -6.52 -18.15
CA GLY A 153 9.05 -7.56 -18.72
C GLY A 153 10.23 -7.06 -19.56
N LYS A 154 10.54 -5.75 -19.55
CA LYS A 154 11.70 -5.20 -20.29
C LYS A 154 13.05 -5.85 -19.94
N ASN A 155 13.14 -6.50 -18.79
CA ASN A 155 14.34 -7.19 -18.30
C ASN A 155 14.15 -8.72 -18.13
N ALA A 156 12.98 -9.27 -18.50
CA ALA A 156 12.71 -10.69 -18.36
C ALA A 156 13.13 -11.43 -19.64
N PRO A 157 13.72 -12.63 -19.55
CA PRO A 157 13.95 -13.46 -20.72
C PRO A 157 12.65 -13.70 -21.47
N GLU A 158 12.70 -13.66 -22.80
CA GLU A 158 11.53 -13.83 -23.68
C GLU A 158 10.73 -15.09 -23.36
N SER A 159 11.42 -16.19 -23.01
CA SER A 159 10.81 -17.45 -22.58
C SER A 159 9.95 -17.31 -21.31
N VAL A 160 10.41 -16.53 -20.33
CA VAL A 160 9.66 -16.24 -19.10
C VAL A 160 8.47 -15.34 -19.40
N SER A 161 8.65 -14.30 -20.24
CA SER A 161 7.54 -13.44 -20.67
C SER A 161 6.46 -14.25 -21.36
N LYS A 162 6.83 -15.18 -22.26
CA LYS A 162 5.90 -16.04 -22.98
C LYS A 162 5.14 -17.00 -22.06
N ILE A 163 5.81 -17.55 -21.04
CA ILE A 163 5.16 -18.38 -20.02
C ILE A 163 4.13 -17.55 -19.22
N LEU A 164 4.49 -16.34 -18.80
CA LEU A 164 3.60 -15.45 -18.04
C LEU A 164 2.43 -14.91 -18.87
N SER A 165 2.65 -14.72 -20.17
CA SER A 165 1.64 -14.28 -21.14
C SER A 165 0.64 -15.39 -21.45
N GLY A 166 1.10 -16.65 -21.47
CA GLY A 166 0.42 -17.75 -22.13
C GLY A 166 0.47 -17.61 -23.66
N SER A 167 0.19 -18.70 -24.37
CA SER A 167 -0.01 -18.65 -25.82
C SER A 167 -1.18 -17.74 -26.19
N GLY A 168 -1.08 -17.03 -27.31
CA GLY A 168 -2.16 -16.18 -27.83
C GLY A 168 -2.45 -14.91 -27.00
N PHE A 169 -1.52 -14.47 -26.14
CA PHE A 169 -1.70 -13.22 -25.40
C PHE A 169 -1.91 -12.00 -26.31
N GLU A 170 -1.11 -11.87 -27.38
CA GLU A 170 -1.18 -10.73 -28.29
C GLU A 170 -2.56 -10.65 -28.96
N GLU A 171 -3.10 -11.76 -29.45
CA GLU A 171 -4.45 -11.84 -30.01
C GLU A 171 -5.53 -11.45 -28.97
N ARG A 172 -5.40 -11.95 -27.74
CA ARG A 172 -6.34 -11.59 -26.65
C ARG A 172 -6.26 -10.12 -26.28
N ARG A 173 -5.05 -9.55 -26.26
CA ARG A 173 -4.83 -8.13 -26.00
C ARG A 173 -5.39 -7.27 -27.13
N ASP A 174 -5.13 -7.62 -28.38
CA ASP A 174 -5.61 -6.84 -29.53
C ASP A 174 -7.14 -6.91 -29.64
N THR A 175 -7.75 -8.04 -29.28
CA THR A 175 -9.21 -8.16 -29.13
C THR A 175 -9.74 -7.29 -27.98
N ALA A 176 -9.05 -7.27 -26.83
CA ALA A 176 -9.40 -6.39 -25.72
C ALA A 176 -9.30 -4.91 -26.12
N PHE A 177 -8.26 -4.53 -26.86
CA PHE A 177 -8.08 -3.17 -27.39
C PHE A 177 -9.18 -2.78 -28.37
N SER A 178 -9.56 -3.65 -29.30
CA SER A 178 -10.68 -3.37 -30.21
C SER A 178 -11.99 -3.14 -29.42
N THR A 179 -12.22 -3.91 -28.36
CA THR A 179 -13.38 -3.71 -27.47
C THR A 179 -13.29 -2.38 -26.72
N LEU A 180 -12.08 -2.01 -26.26
CA LEU A 180 -11.82 -0.75 -25.58
C LEU A 180 -12.12 0.46 -26.49
N GLU A 181 -11.57 0.45 -27.70
CA GLU A 181 -11.75 1.52 -28.70
C GLU A 181 -13.23 1.76 -29.01
N ASN A 182 -13.99 0.68 -29.24
CA ASN A 182 -15.43 0.76 -29.52
C ASN A 182 -16.23 1.32 -28.34
N GLY A 183 -15.85 0.98 -27.10
CA GLY A 183 -16.54 1.48 -25.91
C GLY A 183 -16.28 2.94 -25.59
N MET A 184 -15.15 3.52 -26.03
CA MET A 184 -14.79 4.90 -25.75
C MET A 184 -15.78 5.92 -26.33
N ALA A 185 -16.38 5.62 -27.47
CA ALA A 185 -17.34 6.52 -28.13
C ALA A 185 -18.58 6.81 -27.27
N SER A 186 -18.93 5.92 -26.33
CA SER A 186 -20.13 6.02 -25.49
C SER A 186 -19.85 6.13 -23.99
N SER A 187 -18.59 6.22 -23.56
CA SER A 187 -18.20 6.06 -22.16
C SER A 187 -17.97 7.36 -21.38
N ASN A 188 -18.28 8.52 -21.99
CA ASN A 188 -18.00 9.84 -21.43
C ASN A 188 -16.54 9.99 -20.96
N GLY A 189 -15.61 9.40 -21.71
CA GLY A 189 -14.17 9.59 -21.51
C GLY A 189 -13.50 8.62 -20.53
N PHE A 190 -14.18 7.65 -19.93
CA PHE A 190 -13.53 6.57 -19.16
C PHE A 190 -14.21 5.23 -19.42
N TYR A 191 -13.46 4.26 -19.94
CA TYR A 191 -13.97 2.92 -20.21
C TYR A 191 -13.00 1.85 -19.74
N THR A 192 -13.55 0.75 -19.23
CA THR A 192 -12.77 -0.42 -18.85
C THR A 192 -13.45 -1.64 -19.42
N THR A 193 -12.67 -2.58 -19.94
CA THR A 193 -13.20 -3.84 -20.43
C THR A 193 -12.17 -4.94 -20.25
N SER A 194 -12.62 -6.18 -20.38
CA SER A 194 -11.75 -7.35 -20.31
C SER A 194 -12.10 -8.31 -21.42
N TYR A 195 -11.08 -8.88 -22.04
CA TYR A 195 -11.24 -10.02 -22.95
C TYR A 195 -10.38 -11.17 -22.43
N GLN A 196 -11.05 -12.25 -22.02
CA GLN A 196 -10.44 -13.40 -21.35
C GLN A 196 -9.59 -12.97 -20.13
N SER A 197 -8.27 -13.17 -20.17
CA SER A 197 -7.34 -12.81 -19.11
C SER A 197 -6.82 -11.37 -19.19
N VAL A 198 -7.13 -10.63 -20.25
CA VAL A 198 -6.60 -9.27 -20.44
C VAL A 198 -7.62 -8.25 -19.96
N TYR A 199 -7.24 -7.45 -18.97
CA TYR A 199 -7.96 -6.26 -18.55
C TYR A 199 -7.39 -5.04 -19.28
N THR A 200 -8.25 -4.12 -19.67
CA THR A 200 -7.90 -2.86 -20.32
C THR A 200 -8.69 -1.71 -19.73
N MET A 201 -8.06 -0.53 -19.69
CA MET A 201 -8.68 0.73 -19.33
C MET A 201 -8.24 1.82 -20.33
N GLY A 202 -9.14 2.73 -20.63
CA GLY A 202 -8.91 3.90 -21.47
C GLY A 202 -9.55 5.11 -20.82
N GLN A 203 -8.85 6.24 -20.86
CA GLN A 203 -9.35 7.48 -20.30
C GLN A 203 -8.89 8.70 -21.09
N CYS A 204 -9.79 9.64 -21.29
CA CYS A 204 -9.53 10.96 -21.86
C CYS A 204 -9.56 12.04 -20.77
N GLU A 205 -8.91 13.18 -21.05
CA GLU A 205 -9.10 14.42 -20.30
C GLU A 205 -10.55 14.89 -20.45
N GLY A 206 -11.15 15.37 -19.36
CA GLY A 206 -12.59 15.62 -19.29
C GLY A 206 -13.12 16.76 -20.16
N ASP A 207 -12.26 17.54 -20.83
CA ASP A 207 -12.65 18.56 -21.81
C ASP A 207 -12.55 18.09 -23.27
N VAL A 208 -12.19 16.83 -23.50
CA VAL A 208 -12.09 16.23 -24.84
C VAL A 208 -13.46 15.70 -25.27
N GLY A 209 -13.90 16.06 -26.48
CA GLY A 209 -15.15 15.56 -27.06
C GLY A 209 -15.11 14.06 -27.35
N SER A 210 -16.26 13.39 -27.38
CA SER A 210 -16.35 11.92 -27.49
C SER A 210 -15.65 11.34 -28.73
N ALA A 211 -15.73 12.03 -29.87
CA ALA A 211 -15.06 11.60 -31.11
C ALA A 211 -13.54 11.70 -30.98
N ASP A 212 -13.03 12.87 -30.59
CA ASP A 212 -11.59 13.10 -30.36
C ASP A 212 -11.03 12.18 -29.28
N CYS A 213 -11.85 11.84 -28.29
CA CYS A 213 -11.49 10.90 -27.24
C CYS A 213 -11.29 9.48 -27.78
N ALA A 214 -12.22 9.00 -28.62
CA ALA A 214 -12.09 7.70 -29.27
C ALA A 214 -10.84 7.65 -30.17
N ASP A 215 -10.58 8.72 -30.94
CA ASP A 215 -9.39 8.83 -31.78
C ASP A 215 -8.09 8.88 -30.96
N CYS A 216 -8.08 9.60 -29.84
CA CYS A 216 -6.93 9.63 -28.94
C CYS A 216 -6.62 8.24 -28.38
N VAL A 217 -7.63 7.52 -27.91
CA VAL A 217 -7.45 6.15 -27.39
C VAL A 217 -6.98 5.19 -28.48
N LYS A 218 -7.51 5.29 -29.70
CA LYS A 218 -7.03 4.52 -30.86
C LYS A 218 -5.56 4.79 -31.16
N ASN A 219 -5.13 6.06 -31.10
CA ASN A 219 -3.72 6.41 -31.26
C ASN A 219 -2.84 5.81 -30.14
N ALA A 220 -3.35 5.81 -28.91
CA ALA A 220 -2.67 5.21 -27.76
C ALA A 220 -2.56 3.68 -27.88
N VAL A 221 -3.57 3.01 -28.45
CA VAL A 221 -3.56 1.56 -28.75
C VAL A 221 -2.48 1.23 -29.78
N GLN A 222 -2.44 1.94 -30.90
CA GLN A 222 -1.41 1.76 -31.93
C GLN A 222 -0.01 1.92 -31.34
N LYS A 223 0.17 2.95 -30.51
CA LYS A 223 1.41 3.18 -29.78
C LYS A 223 1.72 2.04 -28.79
N ALA A 224 0.76 1.48 -28.08
CA ALA A 224 0.99 0.34 -27.19
C ALA A 224 1.48 -0.90 -27.96
N GLN A 225 0.90 -1.18 -29.12
CA GLN A 225 1.27 -2.32 -29.96
C GLN A 225 2.72 -2.22 -30.43
N VAL A 226 3.15 -1.03 -30.86
CA VAL A 226 4.53 -0.78 -31.32
C VAL A 226 5.51 -0.72 -30.14
N GLU A 227 5.16 0.02 -29.08
CA GLU A 227 6.12 0.43 -28.05
C GLU A 227 6.25 -0.56 -26.89
N CYS A 228 5.25 -1.42 -26.71
CA CYS A 228 5.23 -2.44 -25.67
C CYS A 228 5.17 -3.89 -26.21
N GLY A 229 5.12 -4.11 -27.53
CA GLY A 229 5.38 -5.42 -28.15
C GLY A 229 4.66 -6.58 -27.46
N SER A 230 5.40 -7.55 -26.90
CA SER A 230 4.86 -8.71 -26.20
C SER A 230 4.71 -8.54 -24.67
N SER A 231 4.84 -7.32 -24.14
CA SER A 231 4.67 -7.05 -22.71
C SER A 231 3.27 -7.42 -22.23
N VAL A 232 3.19 -8.17 -21.13
CA VAL A 232 1.92 -8.64 -20.54
C VAL A 232 1.12 -7.54 -19.83
N SER A 233 1.73 -6.40 -19.59
CA SER A 233 1.07 -5.24 -19.03
C SER A 233 1.80 -3.97 -19.44
N GLY A 234 1.07 -2.87 -19.49
CA GLY A 234 1.63 -1.58 -19.83
C GLY A 234 0.63 -0.45 -19.69
N GLN A 235 1.16 0.77 -19.72
CA GLN A 235 0.37 1.99 -19.77
C GLN A 235 1.02 2.95 -20.76
N ILE A 236 0.23 3.52 -21.67
CA ILE A 236 0.65 4.54 -22.63
C ILE A 236 -0.08 5.83 -22.29
N PHE A 237 0.67 6.89 -22.01
CA PHE A 237 0.16 8.21 -21.69
C PHE A 237 0.41 9.14 -22.87
N LEU A 238 -0.66 9.58 -23.52
CA LEU A 238 -0.65 10.72 -24.44
C LEU A 238 -0.99 11.99 -23.67
N HIS A 239 -0.90 13.14 -24.34
CA HIS A 239 -1.19 14.42 -23.69
C HIS A 239 -2.63 14.52 -23.18
N LYS A 240 -3.62 14.06 -23.97
CA LYS A 240 -5.05 14.16 -23.67
C LYS A 240 -5.75 12.84 -23.35
N CYS A 241 -5.07 11.71 -23.41
CA CYS A 241 -5.64 10.42 -22.99
C CYS A 241 -4.55 9.43 -22.55
N PHE A 242 -4.97 8.34 -21.91
CA PHE A 242 -4.09 7.21 -21.67
C PHE A 242 -4.83 5.89 -21.83
N ILE A 243 -4.07 4.82 -22.08
CA ILE A 243 -4.56 3.45 -21.94
C ILE A 243 -3.69 2.67 -20.98
N GLY A 244 -4.29 1.71 -20.29
CA GLY A 244 -3.61 0.74 -19.46
C GLY A 244 -4.12 -0.66 -19.76
N TYR A 245 -3.24 -1.66 -19.68
CA TYR A 245 -3.62 -3.05 -19.83
C TYR A 245 -2.77 -3.96 -18.96
N SER A 246 -3.35 -5.10 -18.57
CA SER A 246 -2.66 -6.11 -17.77
C SER A 246 -3.25 -7.49 -17.98
N ASN A 247 -2.37 -8.47 -18.13
CA ASN A 247 -2.73 -9.88 -18.10
C ASN A 247 -2.94 -10.33 -16.65
N SER A 248 -4.11 -10.88 -16.38
CA SER A 248 -4.48 -11.53 -15.13
C SER A 248 -4.66 -13.03 -15.40
N PRO A 249 -3.64 -13.87 -15.14
CA PRO A 249 -3.67 -15.29 -15.48
C PRO A 249 -4.85 -16.06 -14.85
N ASN A 250 -5.33 -15.59 -13.69
CA ASN A 250 -6.47 -16.17 -12.97
C ASN A 250 -7.83 -15.61 -13.45
N GLY A 251 -7.85 -14.91 -14.58
CA GLY A 251 -9.00 -14.13 -15.04
C GLY A 251 -9.08 -12.76 -14.35
N VAL A 252 -9.76 -11.83 -15.00
CA VAL A 252 -10.09 -10.54 -14.40
C VAL A 252 -11.22 -10.76 -13.39
N PRO A 253 -11.10 -10.35 -12.11
CA PRO A 253 -12.21 -10.42 -11.17
C PRO A 253 -13.41 -9.65 -11.76
N ARG A 254 -14.50 -10.35 -12.06
CA ARG A 254 -15.73 -9.70 -12.50
C ARG A 254 -16.33 -9.00 -11.29
N THR A 255 -16.20 -7.68 -11.20
CA THR A 255 -17.06 -6.87 -10.35
C THR A 255 -18.45 -6.81 -11.00
N SER A 256 -19.22 -7.88 -10.85
CA SER A 256 -20.64 -7.86 -11.17
C SER A 256 -21.39 -7.27 -9.97
N SER A 257 -21.89 -6.05 -10.13
CA SER A 257 -23.09 -5.61 -9.43
C SER A 257 -24.27 -6.47 -9.89
N SER A 258 -24.41 -7.65 -9.30
CA SER A 258 -25.59 -8.51 -9.41
C SER A 258 -25.60 -9.43 -8.20
N SER A 259 -26.57 -9.21 -7.33
CA SER A 259 -26.95 -10.14 -6.27
C SER A 259 -27.41 -11.47 -6.87
N SER A 260 -26.65 -12.54 -6.64
CA SER A 260 -27.20 -13.89 -6.55
C SER A 260 -26.24 -14.80 -5.79
N ASP A 261 -26.80 -15.44 -4.76
CA ASP A 261 -26.19 -16.45 -3.93
C ASP A 261 -25.53 -17.56 -4.76
N TRP A 262 -24.33 -18.01 -4.36
CA TRP A 262 -23.99 -19.41 -4.11
C TRP A 262 -22.52 -19.58 -3.71
N SER A 263 -22.28 -20.27 -2.59
CA SER A 263 -21.04 -20.99 -2.25
C SER A 263 -21.36 -22.50 -2.29
N PRO A 264 -20.44 -23.41 -2.65
CA PRO A 264 -19.36 -23.78 -1.71
C PRO A 264 -17.97 -24.13 -2.30
N SER A 265 -16.97 -24.00 -1.41
CA SER A 265 -15.64 -24.66 -1.21
C SER A 265 -15.00 -25.42 -2.38
N SER A 266 -13.70 -25.34 -2.69
CA SER A 266 -12.45 -25.23 -1.90
C SER A 266 -11.31 -25.03 -2.94
N SER A 267 -10.11 -24.49 -2.74
CA SER A 267 -9.17 -24.43 -1.61
C SER A 267 -8.06 -23.40 -1.91
N SER A 268 -7.41 -22.93 -0.85
CA SER A 268 -6.16 -22.16 -0.78
C SER A 268 -6.23 -20.61 -0.85
N GLY A 269 -5.85 -20.00 0.28
CA GLY A 269 -5.10 -18.74 0.30
C GLY A 269 -5.89 -17.45 0.42
N GLN A 270 -6.46 -17.14 1.60
CA GLN A 270 -6.84 -15.76 1.92
C GLN A 270 -6.35 -15.30 3.30
N ASN A 271 -5.49 -14.28 3.27
CA ASN A 271 -4.91 -13.55 4.39
C ASN A 271 -5.92 -12.58 5.06
N VAL A 272 -7.21 -12.91 5.09
CA VAL A 272 -8.25 -12.16 5.82
C VAL A 272 -8.79 -12.96 7.01
N GLY A 273 -8.71 -14.30 6.95
CA GLY A 273 -9.00 -15.17 8.09
C GLY A 273 -7.96 -15.07 9.23
N LYS A 274 -6.73 -14.65 8.92
CA LYS A 274 -5.68 -14.48 9.94
C LYS A 274 -5.98 -13.34 10.91
N THR A 275 -6.57 -12.24 10.45
CA THR A 275 -6.87 -11.08 11.32
C THR A 275 -8.02 -11.38 12.29
N VAL A 276 -9.07 -12.09 11.84
CA VAL A 276 -10.17 -12.51 12.73
C VAL A 276 -9.74 -13.63 13.67
N ALA A 277 -8.90 -14.57 13.20
CA ALA A 277 -8.33 -15.62 14.04
C ALA A 277 -7.37 -15.09 15.12
N ILE A 278 -6.62 -14.01 14.83
CA ILE A 278 -5.75 -13.32 15.81
C ILE A 278 -6.60 -12.56 16.84
N ILE A 279 -7.71 -11.93 16.42
CA ILE A 279 -8.60 -11.18 17.33
C ILE A 279 -9.36 -12.14 18.26
N LEU A 280 -9.91 -13.25 17.75
CA LEU A 280 -10.58 -14.27 18.58
C LEU A 280 -9.57 -15.09 19.41
N GLY A 281 -8.39 -15.37 18.87
CA GLY A 281 -7.30 -16.05 19.57
C GLY A 281 -6.68 -15.20 20.69
N GLY A 282 -6.64 -13.87 20.52
CA GLY A 282 -6.14 -12.94 21.53
C GLY A 282 -7.02 -12.90 22.78
N VAL A 283 -8.36 -12.89 22.61
CA VAL A 283 -9.29 -12.89 23.75
C VAL A 283 -9.27 -14.22 24.49
N ALA A 284 -9.22 -15.35 23.77
CA ALA A 284 -9.10 -16.68 24.37
C ALA A 284 -7.74 -16.88 25.06
N GLY A 285 -6.64 -16.39 24.45
CA GLY A 285 -5.29 -16.49 24.98
C GLY A 285 -5.08 -15.69 26.26
N VAL A 286 -5.61 -14.46 26.34
CA VAL A 286 -5.58 -13.65 27.56
C VAL A 286 -6.40 -14.32 28.67
N GLY A 287 -7.56 -14.90 28.34
CA GLY A 287 -8.36 -15.68 29.29
C GLY A 287 -7.61 -16.89 29.85
N PHE A 288 -6.95 -17.66 29.00
CA PHE A 288 -6.16 -18.83 29.40
C PHE A 288 -4.97 -18.45 30.29
N ILE A 289 -4.24 -17.39 29.95
CA ILE A 289 -3.12 -16.90 30.76
C ILE A 289 -3.60 -16.43 32.14
N LEU A 290 -4.74 -15.75 32.23
CA LEU A 290 -5.32 -15.35 33.52
C LEU A 290 -5.68 -16.57 34.39
N ILE A 291 -6.26 -17.62 33.79
CA ILE A 291 -6.56 -18.87 34.49
C ILE A 291 -5.28 -19.55 34.99
N CYS A 292 -4.25 -19.65 34.15
CA CYS A 292 -2.95 -20.22 34.53
C CYS A 292 -2.28 -19.44 35.68
N VAL A 293 -2.32 -18.11 35.65
CA VAL A 293 -1.76 -17.26 36.72
C VAL A 293 -2.54 -17.42 38.03
N LEU A 294 -3.87 -17.55 37.98
CA LEU A 294 -4.68 -17.81 39.18
C LEU A 294 -4.38 -19.19 39.78
N PHE A 295 -4.20 -20.21 38.93
CA PHE A 295 -3.80 -21.54 39.36
C PHE A 295 -2.40 -21.54 39.98
N ALA A 296 -1.43 -20.89 39.34
CA ALA A 296 -0.07 -20.74 39.86
C ALA A 296 -0.05 -20.00 41.21
N ARG A 297 -0.87 -18.95 41.39
CA ARG A 297 -0.98 -18.24 42.67
C ARG A 297 -1.61 -19.10 43.77
N ASN A 298 -2.57 -19.97 43.44
CA ASN A 298 -3.12 -20.93 44.39
C ASN A 298 -2.12 -22.03 44.76
N LEU A 299 -1.23 -22.43 43.84
CA LEU A 299 -0.15 -23.36 44.11
C LEU A 299 0.98 -22.74 44.94
N MET A 300 1.34 -21.47 44.67
CA MET A 300 2.36 -20.74 45.45
C MET A 300 1.87 -20.36 46.85
N LYS A 301 0.59 -20.08 47.04
CA LYS A 301 0.01 -19.87 48.39
C LYS A 301 0.12 -21.10 49.30
N LYS A 302 0.42 -22.28 48.76
CA LYS A 302 0.57 -23.52 49.53
C LYS A 302 1.99 -23.72 50.08
N HIS A 303 2.97 -22.87 49.75
CA HIS A 303 4.37 -23.11 50.12
C HIS A 303 5.07 -22.03 50.96
N ASP A 304 4.37 -20.98 51.39
CA ASP A 304 4.90 -20.00 52.36
C ASP A 304 4.45 -20.31 53.80
N GLY A 305 4.50 -21.60 54.15
CA GLY A 305 4.42 -22.07 55.52
C GLY A 305 5.80 -22.52 55.97
N VAL A 306 6.44 -21.70 56.80
CA VAL A 306 7.66 -21.99 57.58
C VAL A 306 8.97 -21.80 56.81
N ARG A 307 9.66 -20.68 57.07
CA ARG A 307 10.77 -20.64 58.02
C ARG A 307 11.35 -19.23 58.07
N LEU A 308 11.41 -18.62 59.24
CA LEU A 308 12.52 -17.77 59.70
C LEU A 308 12.22 -17.23 61.11
N VAL A 309 12.74 -17.89 62.14
CA VAL A 309 13.48 -17.22 63.23
C VAL A 309 14.62 -18.15 63.67
N TYR A 310 15.80 -17.55 63.75
CA TYR A 310 17.11 -18.05 64.14
C TYR A 310 17.51 -17.31 65.44
N TYR A 311 18.37 -17.91 66.29
CA TYR A 311 18.91 -17.49 67.61
C TYR A 311 18.02 -17.65 68.86
N ASP A 312 18.47 -18.13 70.04
CA ASP A 312 19.82 -18.36 70.59
C ASP A 312 19.83 -19.49 71.68
N ARG A 313 21.05 -19.86 72.05
CA ARG A 313 21.64 -21.00 72.76
C ARG A 313 21.62 -20.95 74.29
N GLN A 314 21.47 -22.11 74.94
CA GLN A 314 22.14 -22.61 76.18
C GLN A 314 21.57 -24.03 76.43
N ARG A 315 22.26 -25.12 76.81
CA ARG A 315 23.56 -25.40 77.45
C ARG A 315 23.74 -26.95 77.45
N PHE A 316 24.93 -27.47 77.07
CA PHE A 316 25.66 -28.73 77.44
C PHE A 316 24.92 -30.09 77.69
N PRO A 317 25.60 -31.27 77.71
CA PRO A 317 26.44 -31.92 76.70
C PRO A 317 26.19 -33.46 76.57
N GLU A 318 27.01 -34.12 75.73
CA GLU A 318 27.64 -35.44 75.99
C GLU A 318 27.01 -36.78 75.54
N SER A 319 27.92 -37.64 75.05
CA SER A 319 27.87 -39.11 74.84
C SER A 319 27.13 -39.62 73.58
N ASN A 320 27.87 -40.18 72.61
CA ASN A 320 28.23 -41.61 72.40
C ASN A 320 27.11 -42.38 71.65
N SER A 321 27.35 -43.29 70.71
CA SER A 321 28.55 -43.99 70.24
C SER A 321 28.22 -44.74 68.94
N ASN A 322 29.20 -44.76 68.02
CA ASN A 322 29.73 -45.88 67.23
C ASN A 322 28.87 -46.74 66.27
N THR A 323 29.51 -46.96 65.10
CA THR A 323 29.63 -48.21 64.28
C THR A 323 28.37 -48.75 63.60
N ASP A 324 28.38 -49.31 62.39
CA ASP A 324 29.46 -49.90 61.60
C ASP A 324 29.13 -49.97 60.10
N SER A 325 30.18 -50.32 59.36
CA SER A 325 30.39 -50.51 57.91
C SER A 325 29.54 -51.54 57.14
N ASN A 326 29.63 -51.38 55.80
CA ASN A 326 29.53 -52.40 54.72
C ASN A 326 28.12 -52.92 54.35
N SER A 327 27.80 -53.23 53.09
CA SER A 327 28.51 -53.24 51.80
C SER A 327 27.49 -53.49 50.68
N SER A 328 27.87 -53.15 49.43
CA SER A 328 27.54 -53.83 48.15
C SER A 328 26.05 -54.01 47.77
N GLU A 329 25.58 -53.71 46.56
CA GLU A 329 26.18 -54.08 45.27
C GLU A 329 25.46 -53.40 44.08
N THR A 330 26.26 -52.78 43.20
CA THR A 330 26.20 -52.78 41.71
C THR A 330 25.04 -52.19 40.87
N PRO A 331 25.32 -51.78 39.60
CA PRO A 331 24.83 -50.50 39.06
C PRO A 331 24.24 -50.58 37.63
N LYS A 332 24.12 -49.39 37.00
CA LYS A 332 23.87 -49.03 35.58
C LYS A 332 22.40 -48.69 35.30
N THR A 333 22.03 -47.63 34.57
CA THR A 333 22.73 -46.77 33.59
C THR A 333 21.82 -45.56 33.34
N ASN A 334 22.36 -44.36 33.02
CA ASN A 334 21.78 -43.52 31.96
C ASN A 334 22.70 -42.34 31.57
N SER A 335 22.81 -42.16 30.25
CA SER A 335 23.65 -41.21 29.53
C SER A 335 23.24 -39.75 29.71
N LYS A 336 24.25 -38.87 29.68
CA LYS A 336 24.14 -37.41 29.58
C LYS A 336 24.21 -36.96 28.12
N VAL A 337 23.42 -35.95 27.76
CA VAL A 337 23.65 -35.08 26.60
C VAL A 337 23.53 -33.63 27.07
N TYR A 338 24.57 -32.83 26.81
CA TYR A 338 24.65 -31.39 27.08
C TYR A 338 24.21 -30.59 25.85
N LEU A 339 23.54 -29.45 26.07
CA LEU A 339 23.24 -28.42 25.06
C LEU A 339 24.33 -27.34 25.08
N ILE A 340 24.85 -26.98 23.90
CA ILE A 340 25.79 -25.88 23.67
C ILE A 340 25.01 -24.68 23.10
N PHE A 341 25.11 -23.54 23.79
CA PHE A 341 24.76 -22.21 23.26
C PHE A 341 26.00 -21.62 22.57
N ASN A 342 25.83 -21.00 21.41
CA ASN A 342 26.86 -20.10 20.88
C ASN A 342 26.24 -18.82 20.29
N SER A 343 26.76 -17.69 20.75
CA SER A 343 26.42 -16.33 20.36
C SER A 343 27.66 -15.75 19.67
N SER A 344 27.51 -15.11 18.51
CA SER A 344 28.54 -14.19 18.00
C SER A 344 27.96 -13.17 17.02
N LEU A 345 28.17 -11.89 17.37
CA LEU A 345 28.19 -10.72 16.50
C LEU A 345 29.16 -10.93 15.33
N HIS A 346 28.88 -10.32 14.17
CA HIS A 346 29.94 -9.61 13.44
C HIS A 346 29.37 -8.45 12.60
N MET A 347 30.12 -7.35 12.68
CA MET A 347 29.97 -6.02 12.11
C MET A 347 30.73 -5.97 10.78
N PHE A 348 30.17 -5.41 9.69
CA PHE A 348 30.94 -4.94 8.52
C PHE A 348 30.18 -3.86 7.72
N TYR A 349 30.82 -2.69 7.62
CA TYR A 349 30.86 -1.73 6.50
C TYR A 349 32.37 -1.47 6.23
N PRO A 350 32.84 -0.77 5.16
CA PRO A 350 32.17 -0.13 4.02
C PRO A 350 32.81 -0.48 2.64
N LEU A 351 32.29 0.05 1.52
CA LEU A 351 33.08 0.75 0.48
C LEU A 351 32.20 1.33 -0.64
N ASN A 352 32.66 2.47 -1.15
CA ASN A 352 32.06 3.42 -2.06
C ASN A 352 32.69 3.27 -3.47
N SER A 353 32.08 3.90 -4.50
CA SER A 353 32.69 4.46 -5.74
C SER A 353 32.11 3.96 -7.08
N GLU A 354 31.33 4.86 -7.69
CA GLU A 354 31.35 5.38 -9.08
C GLU A 354 31.76 4.47 -10.27
N ARG A 355 30.88 4.41 -11.28
CA ARG A 355 30.96 5.24 -12.50
C ARG A 355 29.63 5.24 -13.26
#